data_AF-A0A938BSZ4-F1
#
_entry.id   AF-A0A938BSZ4-F1
#
_cell.length_a   1.000
_cell.length_b   1.000
_cell.length_c   1.000
_cell.angle_alpha   90.00
_cell.angle_beta   90.00
_cell.angle_gamma   90.00
#
_symmetry.space_group_name_H-M   'P 1'
#
loop_
_entity.id
_entity.type
_entity.pdbx_description
1 polymer ?
#
loop_
_entity_poly.entity_id
_entity_poly.type
_entity_poly.pdbx_seq_one_letter_code
_entity_poly.pdbx_strand_id
1 'polypeptide(L)'
;AALQSGVVDAICSDHTPVDDDEKQLPFAEAAAGSSGLELLLPLTLKWASESRIDLAHAIDRLTRQPATVLGIDAGVIAPGAAADLCVFDPEDRWLVNASSLHSQGKHTPYWGRELVGRNRLTMVAGRIVLNHLGTRR
;
A
#
# COMPACT_ATOMS: atom_id res chain seq x y z
N ALA A 1 -1.69 -3.93 18.76
CA ALA A 1 -2.77 -3.94 19.75
C ALA A 1 -4.12 -3.54 19.14
N ALA A 2 -4.44 -2.25 18.94
CA ALA A 2 -5.79 -1.81 18.52
C ALA A 2 -6.30 -2.40 17.19
N LEU A 3 -5.43 -2.46 16.16
CA LEU A 3 -5.77 -3.06 14.87
C LEU A 3 -6.00 -4.59 14.96
N GLN A 4 -5.25 -5.28 15.83
CA GLN A 4 -5.43 -6.72 16.07
C GLN A 4 -6.71 -7.01 16.86
N SER A 5 -7.03 -6.14 17.83
CA SER A 5 -8.25 -6.28 18.64
C SER A 5 -9.53 -5.83 17.90
N GLY A 6 -9.41 -5.28 16.69
CA GLY A 6 -10.55 -4.77 15.92
C GLY A 6 -11.13 -3.46 16.42
N VAL A 7 -10.39 -2.71 17.25
CA VAL A 7 -10.77 -1.33 17.63
C VAL A 7 -10.49 -0.36 16.49
N VAL A 8 -9.48 -0.67 15.66
CA VAL A 8 -9.22 0.02 14.40
C VAL A 8 -9.57 -0.94 13.27
N ASP A 9 -10.43 -0.50 12.36
CA ASP A 9 -10.98 -1.35 11.32
C ASP A 9 -10.11 -1.42 10.06
N ALA A 10 -9.51 -0.30 9.66
CA ALA A 10 -8.88 -0.11 8.37
C ALA A 10 -7.47 0.50 8.49
N ILE A 11 -6.63 0.21 7.50
CA ILE A 11 -5.32 0.85 7.32
C ILE A 11 -5.41 1.75 6.08
N CYS A 12 -4.89 2.97 6.18
CA CYS A 12 -4.72 3.88 5.06
C CYS A 12 -3.26 4.34 4.95
N SER A 13 -2.87 4.86 3.78
CA SER A 13 -1.49 5.29 3.53
C SER A 13 -1.19 6.71 4.00
N ASP A 14 -2.23 7.53 4.22
CA ASP A 14 -2.12 8.98 4.40
C ASP A 14 -1.16 9.64 3.38
N HIS A 15 -1.27 9.20 2.13
CA HIS A 15 -0.36 9.60 1.07
C HIS A 15 -0.48 11.11 0.78
N THR A 16 0.49 11.85 1.30
CA THR A 16 0.56 13.30 1.25
C THR A 16 1.95 13.70 0.77
N PRO A 17 2.24 13.60 -0.56
CA PRO A 17 3.52 14.01 -1.11
C PRO A 17 3.69 15.53 -0.90
N VAL A 18 4.91 15.91 -0.53
CA VAL A 18 5.32 17.27 -0.22
C VAL A 18 6.48 17.63 -1.15
N ASP A 19 6.56 18.89 -1.57
CA ASP A 19 7.64 19.37 -2.43
C ASP A 19 8.99 19.33 -1.71
N ASP A 20 10.06 19.17 -2.50
CA ASP A 20 11.42 19.01 -2.00
C ASP A 20 11.84 20.21 -1.12
N ASP A 21 11.56 21.43 -1.57
CA ASP A 21 11.93 22.66 -0.83
C ASP A 21 11.27 22.71 0.56
N GLU A 22 10.00 22.30 0.66
CA GLU A 22 9.28 22.27 1.94
C GLU A 22 9.78 21.17 2.87
N LYS A 23 10.43 20.11 2.33
CA LYS A 23 10.97 19.00 3.12
C LYS A 23 12.42 19.18 3.56
N GLN A 24 13.17 20.05 2.91
CA GLN A 24 14.58 20.35 3.25
C GLN A 24 14.72 21.36 4.40
N LEU A 25 13.63 21.96 4.87
CA LEU A 25 13.63 22.86 6.02
C LEU A 25 13.96 22.12 7.33
N PRO A 26 14.40 22.84 8.38
CA PRO A 26 14.50 22.29 9.73
C PRO A 26 13.18 21.64 10.17
N PHE A 27 13.25 20.59 11.00
CA PHE A 27 12.07 19.79 11.38
C PHE A 27 10.87 20.60 11.88
N ALA A 28 11.12 21.69 12.62
CA ALA A 28 10.06 22.55 13.14
C ALA A 28 9.33 23.39 12.07
N GLU A 29 9.93 23.55 10.89
CA GLU A 29 9.45 24.38 9.79
C GLU A 29 9.04 23.55 8.57
N ALA A 30 9.55 22.32 8.45
CA ALA A 30 9.24 21.44 7.33
C ALA A 30 7.77 21.01 7.31
N ALA A 31 7.17 20.97 6.12
CA ALA A 31 5.80 20.53 5.98
C ALA A 31 5.62 19.05 6.36
N ALA A 32 4.54 18.76 7.08
CA ALA A 32 4.14 17.40 7.41
C ALA A 32 3.60 16.69 6.16
N GLY A 33 3.91 15.41 6.02
CA GLY A 33 3.50 14.60 4.87
C GLY A 33 4.62 13.69 4.36
N SER A 34 4.22 12.60 3.71
CA SER A 34 5.12 11.66 3.04
C SER A 34 4.42 10.85 1.95
N SER A 35 5.21 10.33 1.03
CA SER A 35 4.73 9.35 0.05
C SER A 35 4.58 7.97 0.69
N GLY A 36 3.33 7.52 0.88
CA GLY A 36 3.03 6.19 1.42
C GLY A 36 2.19 5.26 0.53
N LEU A 37 1.57 5.71 -0.57
CA LEU A 37 0.60 4.92 -1.33
C LEU A 37 1.17 3.57 -1.80
N GLU A 38 2.32 3.61 -2.45
CA GLU A 38 2.99 2.42 -3.01
C GLU A 38 3.59 1.51 -1.93
N LEU A 39 3.70 2.03 -0.71
CA LEU A 39 4.23 1.33 0.46
C LEU A 39 3.13 0.69 1.33
N LEU A 40 1.85 0.99 1.06
CA LEU A 40 0.74 0.56 1.89
C LEU A 40 0.66 -0.97 2.03
N LEU A 41 0.69 -1.70 0.92
CA LEU A 41 0.67 -3.16 0.91
C LEU A 41 1.89 -3.76 1.63
N PRO A 42 3.16 -3.47 1.24
CA PRO A 42 4.31 -4.10 1.89
C PRO A 42 4.46 -3.76 3.37
N LEU A 43 4.11 -2.53 3.79
CA LEU A 43 4.15 -2.17 5.20
C LEU A 43 3.07 -2.88 6.01
N THR A 44 1.89 -3.11 5.41
CA THR A 44 0.84 -3.93 6.01
C THR A 44 1.28 -5.39 6.14
N LEU A 45 1.94 -5.95 5.12
CA LEU A 45 2.48 -7.32 5.18
C LEU A 45 3.59 -7.45 6.23
N LYS A 46 4.48 -6.45 6.34
CA LYS A 46 5.49 -6.39 7.39
C LYS A 46 4.84 -6.40 8.78
N TRP A 47 3.85 -5.52 9.00
CA TRP A 47 3.10 -5.49 10.26
C TRP A 47 2.45 -6.85 10.57
N ALA A 48 1.80 -7.45 9.58
CA ALA A 48 1.12 -8.74 9.74
C ALA A 48 2.11 -9.84 10.12
N SER A 49 3.27 -9.90 9.45
CA SER A 49 4.34 -10.84 9.78
C SER A 49 4.85 -10.67 11.22
N GLU A 50 5.14 -9.44 11.63
CA GLU A 50 5.63 -9.14 13.00
C GLU A 50 4.58 -9.45 14.07
N SER A 51 3.31 -9.22 13.72
CA SER A 51 2.15 -9.39 14.58
C SER A 51 1.56 -10.81 14.53
N ARG A 52 2.14 -11.72 13.73
CA ARG A 52 1.66 -13.08 13.47
C ARG A 52 0.19 -13.14 13.02
N ILE A 53 -0.20 -12.21 12.16
CA ILE A 53 -1.51 -12.15 11.53
C ILE A 53 -1.40 -12.83 10.17
N ASP A 54 -2.38 -13.67 9.82
CA ASP A 54 -2.41 -14.31 8.51
C ASP A 54 -2.66 -13.30 7.38
N LEU A 55 -2.27 -13.71 6.17
CA LEU A 55 -2.33 -12.86 4.99
C LEU A 55 -3.77 -12.41 4.68
N ALA A 56 -4.76 -13.28 4.84
CA ALA A 56 -6.14 -12.94 4.50
C ALA A 56 -6.68 -11.83 5.41
N HIS A 57 -6.44 -11.92 6.72
CA HIS A 57 -6.78 -10.87 7.67
C HIS A 57 -6.01 -9.58 7.41
N ALA A 58 -4.74 -9.64 7.01
CA ALA A 58 -3.98 -8.44 6.65
C ALA A 58 -4.56 -7.74 5.42
N ILE A 59 -4.96 -8.49 4.40
CA ILE A 59 -5.59 -7.95 3.19
C ILE A 59 -6.99 -7.41 3.47
N ASP A 60 -7.79 -8.05 4.35
CA ASP A 60 -9.12 -7.58 4.75
C ASP A 60 -9.07 -6.14 5.31
N ARG A 61 -7.99 -5.77 6.01
CA ARG A 61 -7.74 -4.40 6.53
C ARG A 61 -7.46 -3.34 5.45
N LEU A 62 -7.13 -3.76 4.23
CA LEU A 62 -6.86 -2.90 3.08
C LEU A 62 -7.98 -2.90 2.04
N THR A 63 -8.92 -3.86 2.11
CA THR A 63 -9.96 -4.04 1.10
C THR A 63 -11.35 -3.89 1.70
N ARG A 64 -11.92 -4.98 2.26
CA ARG A 64 -13.31 -5.05 2.71
C ARG A 64 -13.59 -4.18 3.93
N GLN A 65 -12.65 -4.07 4.87
CA GLN A 65 -12.86 -3.27 6.08
C GLN A 65 -12.96 -1.76 5.76
N PRO A 66 -12.03 -1.14 4.99
CA PRO A 66 -12.23 0.22 4.51
C PRO A 66 -13.54 0.42 3.74
N ALA A 67 -13.91 -0.51 2.85
CA ALA A 67 -15.16 -0.43 2.09
C ALA A 67 -16.41 -0.45 3.01
N THR A 68 -16.37 -1.30 4.05
CA THR A 68 -17.42 -1.37 5.08
C THR A 68 -17.53 -0.06 5.85
N VAL A 69 -16.41 0.52 6.29
CA VAL A 69 -16.37 1.81 7.00
C VAL A 69 -16.94 2.93 6.12
N LEU A 70 -16.64 2.93 4.82
CA LEU A 70 -17.12 3.93 3.86
C LEU A 70 -18.55 3.68 3.36
N GLY A 71 -19.12 2.50 3.59
CA GLY A 71 -20.45 2.12 3.11
C GLY A 71 -20.53 1.98 1.58
N ILE A 72 -19.46 1.51 0.92
CA ILE A 72 -19.38 1.34 -0.53
C ILE A 72 -19.29 -0.14 -0.92
N ASP A 73 -19.79 -0.47 -2.11
CA ASP A 73 -19.70 -1.82 -2.69
C ASP A 73 -18.33 -2.03 -3.37
N ALA A 74 -17.33 -2.37 -2.55
CA ALA A 74 -15.94 -2.57 -2.98
C ALA A 74 -15.21 -3.59 -2.07
N GLY A 75 -13.98 -3.94 -2.45
CA GLY A 75 -13.09 -4.76 -1.60
C GLY A 75 -13.45 -6.25 -1.54
N VAL A 76 -14.27 -6.74 -2.47
CA VAL A 76 -14.71 -8.14 -2.56
C VAL A 76 -14.35 -8.74 -3.92
N ILE A 77 -14.04 -10.04 -3.94
CA ILE A 77 -13.87 -10.82 -5.17
C ILE A 77 -15.05 -11.77 -5.25
N ALA A 78 -16.05 -11.43 -6.07
CA ALA A 78 -17.27 -12.21 -6.23
C ALA A 78 -17.82 -12.04 -7.66
N PRO A 79 -18.59 -13.02 -8.17
CA PRO A 79 -19.30 -12.86 -9.44
C PRO A 79 -20.20 -11.62 -9.41
N GLY A 80 -20.13 -10.80 -10.47
CA GLY A 80 -20.91 -9.56 -10.59
C GLY A 80 -20.27 -8.31 -9.95
N ALA A 81 -19.24 -8.47 -9.11
CA ALA A 81 -18.48 -7.34 -8.58
C ALA A 81 -17.54 -6.73 -9.63
N ALA A 82 -17.13 -5.48 -9.41
CA ALA A 82 -16.11 -4.84 -10.23
C ALA A 82 -14.80 -5.65 -10.19
N ALA A 83 -14.16 -5.81 -11.35
CA ALA A 83 -12.86 -6.47 -11.46
C ALA A 83 -11.72 -5.52 -11.04
N ASP A 84 -11.75 -5.12 -9.77
CA ASP A 84 -10.74 -4.31 -9.08
C ASP A 84 -9.79 -5.27 -8.35
N LEU A 85 -8.67 -5.59 -8.99
CA LEU A 85 -7.77 -6.66 -8.57
C LEU A 85 -6.34 -6.16 -8.43
N CYS A 86 -5.65 -6.69 -7.41
CA CYS A 86 -4.22 -6.51 -7.21
C CYS A 86 -3.57 -7.90 -7.19
N VAL A 87 -2.61 -8.12 -8.07
CA VAL A 87 -1.76 -9.32 -8.06
C VAL A 87 -0.42 -8.89 -7.50
N PHE A 88 0.00 -9.52 -6.40
CA PHE A 88 1.28 -9.24 -5.76
C PHE A 88 2.00 -10.54 -5.43
N ASP A 89 3.31 -10.44 -5.32
CA ASP A 89 4.15 -11.54 -4.85
C ASP A 89 4.44 -11.29 -3.36
N PRO A 90 3.93 -12.14 -2.43
CA PRO A 90 4.09 -11.95 -0.99
C PRO A 90 5.51 -12.21 -0.49
N GLU A 91 6.40 -12.76 -1.33
CA GLU A 91 7.79 -13.09 -0.97
C GLU A 91 8.80 -12.18 -1.68
N ASP A 92 8.38 -11.44 -2.71
CA ASP A 92 9.26 -10.52 -3.44
C ASP A 92 9.82 -9.44 -2.54
N ARG A 93 11.15 -9.36 -2.51
CA ARG A 93 11.93 -8.37 -1.77
C ARG A 93 12.36 -7.27 -2.71
N TRP A 94 12.17 -6.02 -2.30
CA TRP A 94 12.54 -4.88 -3.12
C TRP A 94 13.00 -3.69 -2.28
N LEU A 95 13.94 -2.93 -2.84
CA LEU A 95 14.51 -1.74 -2.22
C LEU A 95 13.64 -0.50 -2.51
N VAL A 96 13.24 0.21 -1.46
CA VAL A 96 12.54 1.50 -1.58
C VAL A 96 13.54 2.58 -2.00
N ASN A 97 13.38 3.11 -3.22
CA ASN A 97 14.24 4.14 -3.80
C ASN A 97 13.50 4.92 -4.91
N ALA A 98 14.19 5.84 -5.57
CA ALA A 98 13.59 6.75 -6.55
C ALA A 98 12.98 6.02 -7.75
N SER A 99 13.61 4.93 -8.19
CA SER A 99 13.22 4.18 -9.38
C SER A 99 12.19 3.10 -9.09
N SER A 100 12.01 2.71 -7.83
CA SER A 100 10.98 1.76 -7.42
C SER A 100 9.64 2.41 -7.04
N LEU A 101 9.61 3.74 -6.88
CA LEU A 101 8.41 4.51 -6.59
C LEU A 101 7.99 5.35 -7.81
N HIS A 102 6.69 5.38 -8.12
CA HIS A 102 6.04 6.17 -9.15
C HIS A 102 5.63 7.58 -8.69
N SER A 103 5.34 7.78 -7.40
CA SER A 103 4.93 9.07 -6.83
C SER A 103 5.89 10.19 -7.24
N GLN A 104 5.37 11.40 -7.53
CA GLN A 104 6.23 12.56 -7.84
C GLN A 104 7.09 12.94 -6.64
N GLY A 105 6.48 13.12 -5.46
CA GLY A 105 7.22 13.32 -4.22
C GLY A 105 7.92 12.03 -3.79
N LYS A 106 9.23 12.07 -3.55
CA LYS A 106 10.02 10.88 -3.15
C LYS A 106 10.30 10.79 -1.64
N HIS A 107 9.76 11.73 -0.86
CA HIS A 107 9.98 11.76 0.57
C HIS A 107 9.23 10.66 1.31
N THR A 108 9.98 9.72 1.87
CA THR A 108 9.45 8.65 2.69
C THR A 108 10.49 8.24 3.74
N PRO A 109 10.10 7.98 5.00
CA PRO A 109 11.04 7.50 6.03
C PRO A 109 11.55 6.08 5.76
N TYR A 110 10.99 5.41 4.74
CA TYR A 110 11.37 4.07 4.34
C TYR A 110 12.46 4.03 3.26
N TRP A 111 13.05 5.17 2.89
CA TRP A 111 14.11 5.24 1.90
C TRP A 111 15.29 4.32 2.21
N GLY A 112 15.78 3.60 1.21
CA GLY A 112 16.89 2.66 1.35
C GLY A 112 16.57 1.40 2.17
N ARG A 113 15.31 1.20 2.58
CA ARG A 113 14.87 -0.02 3.27
C ARG A 113 14.39 -1.05 2.26
N GLU A 114 14.66 -2.31 2.56
CA GLU A 114 14.05 -3.44 1.87
C GLU A 114 12.67 -3.72 2.46
N LEU A 115 11.68 -3.92 1.59
CA LEU A 115 10.33 -4.34 1.94
C LEU A 115 9.97 -5.63 1.21
N VAL A 116 9.00 -6.37 1.76
CA VAL A 116 8.50 -7.64 1.21
C VAL A 116 7.05 -7.46 0.78
N GLY A 117 6.67 -8.05 -0.33
CA GLY A 117 5.31 -7.91 -0.86
C GLY A 117 5.26 -6.82 -1.92
N ARG A 118 5.45 -7.18 -3.18
CA ARG A 118 5.44 -6.22 -4.29
C ARG A 118 4.21 -6.42 -5.16
N ASN A 119 3.45 -5.35 -5.34
CA ASN A 119 2.40 -5.31 -6.35
C ASN A 119 3.01 -5.51 -7.75
N ARG A 120 2.48 -6.48 -8.49
CA ARG A 120 2.92 -6.85 -9.83
C ARG A 120 1.89 -6.46 -10.89
N LEU A 121 0.62 -6.38 -10.56
CA LEU A 121 -0.43 -5.97 -11.50
C LEU A 121 -1.59 -5.34 -10.73
N THR A 122 -2.10 -4.23 -11.26
CA THR A 122 -3.34 -3.61 -10.79
C THR A 122 -4.32 -3.52 -11.94
N MET A 123 -5.53 -3.98 -11.67
CA MET A 123 -6.68 -3.92 -12.56
C MET A 123 -7.78 -3.10 -11.89
N VAL A 124 -8.42 -2.21 -12.66
CA VAL A 124 -9.56 -1.41 -12.22
C VAL A 124 -10.69 -1.59 -13.24
N ALA A 125 -11.85 -2.04 -12.79
CA ALA A 125 -13.02 -2.36 -13.62
C ALA A 125 -12.66 -3.22 -14.86
N GLY A 126 -11.77 -4.20 -14.69
CA GLY A 126 -11.34 -5.10 -15.77
C GLY A 126 -10.21 -4.56 -16.65
N ARG A 127 -9.80 -3.30 -16.48
CA ARG A 127 -8.69 -2.70 -17.22
C ARG A 127 -7.39 -2.78 -16.43
N ILE A 128 -6.34 -3.33 -17.02
CA ILE A 128 -4.99 -3.29 -16.43
C ILE A 128 -4.47 -1.85 -16.47
N VAL A 129 -4.18 -1.28 -15.30
CA VAL A 129 -3.65 0.08 -15.12
C VAL A 129 -2.19 0.10 -14.67
N LEU A 130 -1.72 -1.00 -14.08
CA LEU A 130 -0.31 -1.24 -13.76
C LEU A 130 0.06 -2.66 -14.18
N ASN A 131 1.17 -2.82 -14.89
CA ASN A 131 1.69 -4.12 -15.27
C ASN A 131 3.20 -4.23 -15.08
N HIS A 132 3.61 -5.04 -14.12
CA HIS A 132 4.98 -5.46 -13.84
C HIS A 132 5.11 -6.99 -13.86
N LEU A 133 4.08 -7.71 -14.33
CA LEU A 133 4.23 -9.11 -14.71
C LEU A 133 5.11 -9.11 -15.96
N GLY A 134 6.41 -9.35 -15.78
CA GLY A 134 7.29 -9.55 -16.91
C GLY A 134 6.71 -10.62 -17.84
N THR A 135 6.74 -10.37 -19.15
CA THR A 135 6.61 -11.45 -20.12
C THR A 135 7.69 -12.47 -19.78
N ARG A 136 7.31 -13.63 -19.25
CA ARG A 136 8.19 -14.80 -19.31
C ARG A 136 8.54 -14.97 -20.80
N ARG A 137 9.79 -14.73 -21.16
CA ARG A 137 10.34 -15.28 -22.40
C ARG A 137 10.53 -16.78 -22.20
#